data_AF-A0A382WDN9-F1
#
_entry.id   AF-A0A382WDN9-F1
#
_cell.length_a   1.000
_cell.length_b   1.000
_cell.length_c   1.000
_cell.angle_alpha   90.00
_cell.angle_beta   90.00
_cell.angle_gamma   90.00
#
_symmetry.space_group_name_H-M   'P 1'
#
loop_
_entity.id
_entity.type
_entity.pdbx_description
1 polymer ?
#
loop_
_entity_poly.entity_id
_entity_poly.type
_entity_poly.pdbx_seq_one_letter_code
_entity_poly.pdbx_strand_id
1 'polypeptide(L)'
;QRMITFAKDSLYHWQKSPNYKPVNHQRGEWLISHVYAVLNRGEEALFHAEICMDITMNESLNDFDLAYAYECKARAYAALDFPQKMNKCYSNAKAIGKTIKKNKDKKLFFSDLYSEPWYDIKKPKE
;
A
#
# COMPACT_ATOMS: atom_id res chain seq x y z
N GLN A 1 -0.11 18.59 5.35
CA GLN A 1 0.94 19.10 4.44
C GLN A 1 2.31 18.44 4.65
N ARG A 2 2.95 18.51 5.84
CA ARG A 2 4.30 17.95 6.08
C ARG A 2 4.49 16.47 5.66
N MET A 3 3.57 15.59 6.06
CA MET A 3 3.65 14.16 5.71
C MET A 3 3.65 13.92 4.19
N ILE A 4 2.79 14.64 3.46
CA ILE A 4 2.67 14.51 1.99
C ILE A 4 3.97 14.98 1.33
N THR A 5 4.49 16.15 1.75
CA THR A 5 5.74 16.69 1.24
C THR A 5 6.87 15.69 1.45
N PHE A 6 7.06 15.17 2.66
CA PHE A 6 8.15 14.23 2.95
C PHE A 6 8.02 12.90 2.19
N ALA A 7 6.81 12.38 2.01
CA ALA A 7 6.61 11.16 1.22
C ALA A 7 6.98 11.37 -0.26
N LYS A 8 6.56 12.50 -0.85
CA LYS A 8 6.90 12.85 -2.24
C LYS A 8 8.38 13.14 -2.42
N ASP A 9 8.98 13.89 -1.50
CA ASP A 9 10.41 14.22 -1.53
C ASP A 9 11.27 12.94 -1.36
N SER A 10 10.84 12.00 -0.52
CA SER A 10 11.50 10.69 -0.36
C SER A 10 11.57 9.93 -1.69
N LEU A 11 10.45 9.80 -2.41
CA LEU A 11 10.43 9.18 -3.74
C LEU A 11 11.29 9.96 -4.73
N TYR A 12 11.20 11.28 -4.74
CA TYR A 12 12.02 12.13 -5.60
C TYR A 12 13.52 11.89 -5.38
N HIS A 13 13.97 11.81 -4.12
CA HIS A 13 15.37 11.53 -3.81
C HIS A 13 15.79 10.12 -4.27
N TRP A 14 14.93 9.11 -4.10
CA TRP A 14 15.19 7.78 -4.63
C TRP A 14 15.36 7.78 -6.15
N GLN A 15 14.56 8.55 -6.88
CA GLN A 15 14.65 8.70 -8.34
C GLN A 15 15.99 9.30 -8.81
N LYS A 16 16.72 10.01 -7.95
CA LYS A 16 18.06 10.54 -8.25
C LYS A 16 19.19 9.57 -7.94
N SER A 17 18.90 8.45 -7.27
CA SER A 17 19.90 7.45 -6.93
C SER A 17 20.36 6.70 -8.19
N PRO A 18 21.68 6.44 -8.35
CA PRO A 18 22.16 5.57 -9.42
C PRO A 18 21.66 4.12 -9.29
N ASN A 19 21.16 3.74 -8.11
CA ASN A 19 20.60 2.41 -7.82
C ASN A 19 19.07 2.37 -7.91
N TYR A 20 18.43 3.40 -8.48
CA TYR A 20 16.98 3.43 -8.62
C TYR A 20 16.49 2.29 -9.51
N LYS A 21 15.51 1.55 -9.00
CA LYS A 21 14.84 0.46 -9.71
C LYS A 21 13.33 0.63 -9.63
N PRO A 22 12.55 -0.03 -10.50
CA PRO A 22 11.09 0.04 -10.45
C PRO A 22 10.48 -0.31 -9.08
N VAL A 23 11.08 -1.24 -8.32
CA VAL A 23 10.66 -1.54 -6.94
C VAL A 23 10.78 -0.36 -5.98
N ASN A 24 11.75 0.55 -6.18
CA ASN A 24 11.86 1.78 -5.40
C ASN A 24 10.72 2.73 -5.73
N HIS A 25 10.33 2.80 -7.01
CA HIS A 25 9.16 3.58 -7.43
C HIS A 25 7.90 3.03 -6.76
N GLN A 26 7.65 1.73 -6.90
CA GLN A 26 6.49 1.05 -6.34
C GLN A 26 6.34 1.34 -4.83
N ARG A 27 7.43 1.20 -4.07
CA ARG A 27 7.42 1.46 -2.62
C ARG A 27 7.22 2.92 -2.27
N GLY A 28 7.69 3.84 -3.11
CA GLY A 28 7.43 5.28 -2.94
C GLY A 28 5.96 5.61 -3.19
N GLU A 29 5.35 5.05 -4.24
CA GLU A 29 3.91 5.22 -4.51
C GLU A 29 3.05 4.61 -3.40
N TRP A 30 3.45 3.45 -2.86
CA TRP A 30 2.83 2.89 -1.66
C TRP A 30 2.88 3.87 -0.48
N LEU A 31 4.05 4.46 -0.18
CA LEU A 31 4.20 5.39 0.94
C LEU A 31 3.32 6.65 0.75
N ILE A 32 3.29 7.20 -0.46
CA ILE A 32 2.47 8.38 -0.77
C ILE A 32 0.98 8.03 -0.64
N SER A 33 0.55 6.90 -1.20
CA SER A 33 -0.82 6.39 -1.06
C SER A 33 -1.21 6.23 0.40
N HIS A 34 -0.35 5.58 1.20
CA HIS A 34 -0.57 5.35 2.62
C HIS A 34 -0.73 6.66 3.40
N VAL A 35 0.12 7.65 3.14
CA VAL A 35 0.00 8.98 3.78
C VAL A 35 -1.32 9.66 3.43
N TYR A 36 -1.75 9.63 2.17
CA TYR A 36 -3.05 10.18 1.79
C TYR A 36 -4.19 9.40 2.46
N ALA A 37 -4.11 8.07 2.51
CA ALA A 37 -5.12 7.25 3.16
C ALA A 37 -5.23 7.56 4.65
N VAL A 38 -4.11 7.74 5.39
CA VAL A 38 -4.10 8.12 6.81
C VAL A 38 -4.68 9.51 7.05
N LEU A 39 -4.54 10.42 6.08
CA LEU A 39 -5.12 11.77 6.13
C LEU A 39 -6.58 11.83 5.66
N ASN A 40 -7.22 10.67 5.46
CA ASN A 40 -8.57 10.51 4.93
C ASN A 40 -8.80 11.20 3.57
N ARG A 41 -7.77 11.19 2.70
CA ARG A 41 -7.79 11.74 1.35
C ARG A 41 -7.82 10.59 0.34
N GLY A 42 -9.00 9.97 0.23
CA GLY A 42 -9.17 8.69 -0.45
C GLY A 42 -8.91 8.71 -1.95
N GLU A 43 -9.27 9.79 -2.66
CA GLU A 43 -9.08 9.88 -4.11
C GLU A 43 -7.59 9.92 -4.48
N GLU A 44 -6.81 10.74 -3.79
CA GLU A 44 -5.36 10.82 -3.99
C GLU A 44 -4.66 9.54 -3.52
N ALA A 45 -5.13 8.93 -2.43
CA ALA A 45 -4.65 7.64 -1.99
C ALA A 45 -4.85 6.57 -3.07
N LEU A 46 -6.02 6.55 -3.70
CA LEU A 46 -6.36 5.57 -4.73
C LEU A 46 -5.52 5.78 -5.99
N PHE A 47 -5.36 7.03 -6.44
CA PHE A 47 -4.51 7.36 -7.59
C PHE A 47 -3.10 6.78 -7.44
N HIS A 48 -2.45 7.03 -6.29
CA HIS A 48 -1.12 6.49 -6.02
C HIS A 48 -1.12 4.97 -5.79
N ALA A 49 -2.19 4.40 -5.22
CA ALA A 49 -2.33 2.96 -5.05
C ALA A 49 -2.48 2.21 -6.38
N GLU A 50 -3.12 2.83 -7.38
CA GLU A 50 -3.25 2.27 -8.73
C GLU A 50 -1.89 2.25 -9.44
N ILE A 51 -1.11 3.34 -9.38
CA ILE A 51 0.25 3.37 -9.91
C ILE A 51 1.13 2.31 -9.23
N CYS A 52 1.05 2.19 -7.90
CA CYS A 52 1.75 1.17 -7.13
C CYS A 52 1.42 -0.25 -7.63
N MET A 53 0.14 -0.55 -7.85
CA MET A 53 -0.31 -1.84 -8.39
C MET A 53 0.17 -2.06 -9.83
N ASP A 54 0.07 -1.05 -10.70
CA ASP A 54 0.48 -1.16 -12.09
C ASP A 54 1.98 -1.48 -12.21
N ILE A 55 2.83 -0.79 -11.43
CA ILE A 55 4.27 -1.10 -11.36
C ILE A 55 4.47 -2.52 -10.84
N THR A 56 3.76 -2.91 -9.78
CA THR A 56 3.85 -4.26 -9.19
C THR A 56 3.59 -5.34 -10.25
N MET A 57 2.55 -5.18 -11.06
CA MET A 57 2.17 -6.15 -12.08
C MET A 57 3.12 -6.13 -13.28
N ASN A 58 3.47 -4.95 -13.79
CA ASN A 58 4.34 -4.79 -14.97
C ASN A 58 5.74 -5.34 -14.71
N GLU A 59 6.26 -5.15 -13.50
CA GLU A 59 7.59 -5.59 -13.09
C GLU A 59 7.59 -7.00 -12.46
N SER A 60 6.43 -7.65 -12.43
CA SER A 60 6.25 -8.97 -11.81
C SER A 60 6.78 -9.02 -10.37
N LEU A 61 6.56 -7.94 -9.61
CA LEU A 61 6.87 -7.89 -8.19
C LEU A 61 5.87 -8.77 -7.44
N ASN A 62 6.37 -9.56 -6.50
CA ASN A 62 5.62 -10.61 -5.83
C ASN A 62 5.89 -10.58 -4.32
N ASP A 63 5.30 -11.53 -3.60
CA ASP A 63 5.60 -11.73 -2.17
C ASP A 63 5.26 -10.45 -1.38
N PHE A 64 6.26 -9.78 -0.79
CA PHE A 64 6.10 -8.58 0.03
C PHE A 64 5.50 -7.39 -0.73
N ASP A 65 6.01 -7.09 -1.92
CA ASP A 65 5.61 -5.89 -2.67
C ASP A 65 4.16 -6.01 -3.19
N LEU A 66 3.75 -7.22 -3.60
CA LEU A 66 2.36 -7.50 -4.01
C LEU A 66 1.38 -7.43 -2.83
N ALA A 67 1.79 -7.90 -1.64
CA ALA A 67 0.98 -7.78 -0.44
C ALA A 67 0.69 -6.31 -0.12
N TYR A 68 1.72 -5.44 -0.19
CA TYR A 68 1.57 -4.00 0.05
C TYR A 68 0.80 -3.25 -1.04
N ALA A 69 0.90 -3.67 -2.30
CA ALA A 69 0.10 -3.08 -3.38
C ALA A 69 -1.41 -3.29 -3.16
N TYR A 70 -1.81 -4.47 -2.68
CA TYR A 70 -3.21 -4.70 -2.28
C TYR A 70 -3.59 -3.97 -1.00
N GLU A 71 -2.67 -3.88 -0.03
CA GLU A 71 -2.89 -3.21 1.24
C GLU A 71 -3.16 -1.71 1.07
N CYS A 72 -2.36 -0.98 0.28
CA CYS A 72 -2.60 0.45 0.07
C CYS A 72 -3.87 0.71 -0.74
N LYS A 73 -4.22 -0.16 -1.71
CA LYS A 73 -5.54 -0.10 -2.39
C LYS A 73 -6.69 -0.33 -1.41
N ALA A 74 -6.55 -1.27 -0.47
CA ALA A 74 -7.55 -1.48 0.56
C ALA A 74 -7.74 -0.23 1.43
N ARG A 75 -6.64 0.39 1.89
CA ARG A 75 -6.72 1.64 2.69
C ARG A 75 -7.30 2.81 1.92
N ALA A 76 -6.94 2.96 0.64
CA ALA A 76 -7.53 3.99 -0.21
C ALA A 76 -9.06 3.81 -0.32
N TYR A 77 -9.53 2.57 -0.54
CA TYR A 77 -10.95 2.27 -0.54
C TYR A 77 -11.62 2.43 0.82
N ALA A 78 -10.88 2.23 1.91
CA ALA A 78 -11.40 2.51 3.24
C ALA A 78 -11.64 4.01 3.45
N ALA A 79 -10.69 4.86 3.06
CA ALA A 79 -10.82 6.32 3.12
C ALA A 79 -11.89 6.88 2.16
N LEU A 80 -12.31 6.10 1.15
CA LEU A 80 -13.40 6.43 0.23
C LEU A 80 -14.77 5.87 0.66
N ASP A 81 -14.85 5.16 1.78
CA ASP A 81 -16.06 4.43 2.22
C ASP A 81 -16.60 3.45 1.15
N PHE A 82 -15.69 2.71 0.50
CA PHE A 82 -16.03 1.67 -0.49
C PHE A 82 -15.81 0.26 0.08
N PRO A 83 -16.69 -0.24 0.97
CA PRO A 83 -16.45 -1.42 1.79
C PRO A 83 -16.25 -2.71 0.98
N GLN A 84 -16.97 -2.88 -0.14
CA GLN A 84 -16.83 -4.07 -0.99
C GLN A 84 -15.46 -4.14 -1.66
N LYS A 85 -14.99 -3.01 -2.23
CA LYS A 85 -13.70 -2.92 -2.89
C LYS A 85 -12.55 -3.01 -1.88
N MET A 86 -12.72 -2.37 -0.72
CA MET A 86 -11.80 -2.49 0.41
C MET A 86 -11.65 -3.96 0.82
N ASN A 87 -12.75 -4.64 1.14
CA ASN A 87 -12.73 -6.03 1.63
C ASN A 87 -12.10 -7.00 0.62
N LYS A 88 -12.31 -6.78 -0.68
CA LYS A 88 -11.66 -7.55 -1.74
C LYS A 88 -10.15 -7.35 -1.72
N CYS A 89 -9.67 -6.10 -1.68
CA CYS A 89 -8.24 -5.81 -1.63
C CYS A 89 -7.60 -6.29 -0.33
N TYR A 90 -8.26 -6.11 0.80
CA TYR A 90 -7.80 -6.57 2.11
C TYR A 90 -7.64 -8.10 2.16
N SER A 91 -8.63 -8.84 1.63
CA SER A 91 -8.57 -10.30 1.54
C SER A 91 -7.39 -10.76 0.69
N ASN A 92 -7.15 -10.11 -0.46
CA ASN A 92 -6.00 -10.39 -1.30
C ASN A 92 -4.68 -10.09 -0.59
N ALA A 93 -4.57 -8.92 0.05
CA ALA A 93 -3.41 -8.52 0.84
C ALA A 93 -3.10 -9.56 1.92
N LYS A 94 -4.12 -9.98 2.69
CA LYS A 94 -4.00 -11.01 3.73
C LYS A 94 -3.56 -12.35 3.15
N ALA A 95 -4.13 -12.78 2.03
CA ALA A 95 -3.79 -14.05 1.38
C ALA A 95 -2.34 -14.07 0.90
N ILE A 96 -1.90 -13.04 0.17
CA ILE A 96 -0.51 -12.92 -0.29
C ILE A 96 0.43 -12.78 0.91
N GLY A 97 0.07 -11.99 1.92
CA GLY A 97 0.83 -11.83 3.17
C GLY A 97 1.16 -13.16 3.87
N LYS A 98 0.24 -14.13 3.85
CA LYS A 98 0.47 -15.48 4.43
C LYS A 98 1.58 -16.23 3.69
N THR A 99 1.74 -15.98 2.39
CA THR A 99 2.75 -16.62 1.55
C THR A 99 4.13 -15.97 1.63
N ILE A 100 4.28 -14.85 2.35
CA ILE A 100 5.56 -14.15 2.44
C ILE A 100 6.66 -15.08 2.98
N LYS A 101 7.79 -15.21 2.27
CA LYS A 101 8.81 -16.22 2.61
C LYS A 101 9.59 -15.85 3.87
N LYS A 102 9.98 -14.58 3.97
CA LYS A 102 10.82 -14.10 5.08
C LYS A 102 9.95 -13.79 6.31
N ASN A 103 10.16 -14.54 7.38
CA ASN A 103 9.36 -14.42 8.61
C ASN A 103 9.35 -13.01 9.22
N LYS A 104 10.46 -12.28 9.16
CA LYS A 104 10.51 -10.89 9.64
C LYS A 104 9.58 -9.98 8.82
N ASP A 105 9.60 -10.14 7.50
CA ASP A 105 8.82 -9.32 6.58
C ASP A 105 7.33 -9.67 6.67
N LYS A 106 7.00 -10.96 6.87
CA LYS A 106 5.64 -11.41 7.18
C LYS A 106 5.08 -10.79 8.46
N LYS A 107 5.87 -10.81 9.53
CA LYS A 107 5.46 -10.22 10.82
C LYS A 107 5.24 -8.72 10.69
N LEU A 108 6.14 -8.02 10.00
CA LEU A 108 5.99 -6.59 9.70
C LEU A 108 4.70 -6.33 8.92
N PHE A 109 4.48 -7.04 7.81
CA PHE A 109 3.29 -6.87 6.98
C PHE A 109 1.99 -7.05 7.76
N PHE A 110 1.88 -8.10 8.60
CA PHE A 110 0.65 -8.29 9.39
C PHE A 110 0.49 -7.26 10.51
N SER A 111 1.58 -6.79 11.12
CA SER A 111 1.53 -5.67 12.06
C SER A 111 0.93 -4.43 11.38
N ASP A 112 1.41 -4.11 10.18
CA ASP A 112 0.96 -2.95 9.42
C ASP A 112 -0.47 -3.14 8.89
N LEU A 113 -0.82 -4.30 8.33
CA LEU A 113 -2.16 -4.62 7.84
C LEU A 113 -3.23 -4.54 8.95
N TYR A 114 -2.90 -4.86 10.19
CA TYR A 114 -3.85 -4.80 11.30
C TYR A 114 -3.94 -3.42 11.96
N SER A 115 -2.98 -2.53 11.70
CA SER A 115 -2.98 -1.17 12.25
C SER A 115 -4.07 -0.29 11.63
N GLU A 116 -4.72 0.52 12.48
CA GLU A 116 -5.70 1.55 12.07
C GLU A 116 -5.01 2.73 11.35
N PRO A 117 -5.74 3.59 10.60
CA PRO A 117 -7.20 3.63 10.44
C PRO A 117 -7.74 2.73 9.32
N TRP A 118 -8.90 2.12 9.59
CA TRP A 118 -9.79 1.45 8.64
C TRP A 118 -11.20 2.08 8.57
N TYR A 119 -11.38 3.23 9.22
CA TYR A 119 -12.58 4.09 9.12
C TYR A 119 -13.90 3.37 9.44
N ASP A 120 -13.91 2.57 10.51
CA ASP A 120 -15.07 1.81 11.00
C ASP A 120 -15.69 0.81 10.01
N ILE A 121 -15.02 0.53 8.89
CA ILE A 121 -15.48 -0.48 7.95
C ILE A 121 -15.24 -1.88 8.56
N LYS A 122 -16.31 -2.68 8.64
CA LYS A 122 -16.24 -4.08 9.08
C LYS A 122 -15.31 -4.87 8.16
N LYS A 123 -14.12 -5.20 8.67
CA LYS A 123 -13.15 -6.09 8.03
C LYS A 123 -13.80 -7.47 7.81
N PRO A 124 -13.39 -8.24 6.77
CA PRO A 124 -13.92 -9.58 6.55
C PRO A 124 -13.69 -10.43 7.81
N LYS A 125 -14.72 -11.17 8.25
CA LYS A 125 -14.58 -12.12 9.35
C LYS A 125 -13.51 -13.16 9.01
N GLU A 126 -12.78 -13.58 10.05
CA GLU A 126 -11.67 -14.53 9.97
C GLU A 126 -12.03 -15.89 9.38
#